data_AF-A0A352GKZ3-F1
#
_entry.id   AF-A0A352GKZ3-F1
#
_cell.length_a   1.000
_cell.length_b   1.000
_cell.length_c   1.000
_cell.angle_alpha   90.00
_cell.angle_beta   90.00
_cell.angle_gamma   90.00
#
_symmetry.space_group_name_H-M   'P 1'
#
loop_
_entity.id
_entity.type
_entity.pdbx_description
1 polymer ?
#
loop_
_entity_poly.entity_id
_entity_poly.type
_entity_poly.pdbx_seq_one_letter_code
_entity_poly.pdbx_strand_id
1 'polypeptide(L)'
;PLVWSLRDGDLAFASEPGALLELTGLSRTVDPQALYDYLRFGLTDQGTGSLFRDIHHLPPASFATIDLNHVAAPVPETYWRPRTEQTS
;
A
#
# COMPACT_ATOMS: atom_id res chain seq x y z
N PRO A 1 8.32 -4.41 0.19
CA PRO A 1 7.10 -3.71 0.67
C PRO A 1 5.96 -4.73 0.68
N LEU A 2 4.91 -4.56 1.48
CA LEU A 2 3.70 -5.36 1.31
C LEU A 2 2.65 -4.45 0.69
N VAL A 3 2.14 -4.81 -0.48
CA VAL A 3 1.12 -4.04 -1.18
C VAL A 3 -0.19 -4.82 -1.23
N TRP A 4 -1.30 -4.09 -1.31
CA TRP A 4 -2.62 -4.67 -1.37
C TRP A 4 -3.54 -3.87 -2.30
N SER A 5 -4.61 -4.52 -2.73
CA SER A 5 -5.72 -3.92 -3.45
C SER A 5 -7.04 -4.54 -3.00
N LEU A 6 -8.10 -3.77 -3.07
CA LEU A 6 -9.47 -4.20 -2.81
C LEU A 6 -10.33 -3.80 -4.00
N ARG A 7 -11.00 -4.79 -4.61
CA ARG A 7 -11.91 -4.55 -5.73
C ARG A 7 -13.11 -5.49 -5.62
N ASP A 8 -14.31 -4.92 -5.66
CA ASP A 8 -15.57 -5.69 -5.69
C ASP A 8 -15.71 -6.73 -4.55
N GLY A 9 -15.06 -6.49 -3.40
CA GLY A 9 -15.03 -7.43 -2.26
C GLY A 9 -13.89 -8.44 -2.28
N ASP A 10 -13.07 -8.47 -3.34
CA ASP A 10 -11.87 -9.28 -3.43
C ASP A 10 -10.65 -8.50 -2.95
N LEU A 11 -9.94 -9.08 -1.98
CA LEU A 11 -8.69 -8.53 -1.45
C LEU A 11 -7.51 -9.38 -1.90
N ALA A 12 -6.51 -8.73 -2.49
CA ALA A 12 -5.26 -9.36 -2.90
C ALA A 12 -4.07 -8.60 -2.31
N PHE A 13 -2.99 -9.31 -2.03
CA PHE A 13 -1.75 -8.73 -1.52
C PHE A 13 -0.52 -9.41 -2.14
N ALA A 14 0.58 -8.67 -2.23
CA ALA A 14 1.83 -9.14 -2.81
C ALA A 14 3.04 -8.38 -2.24
N SER A 15 4.25 -8.91 -2.44
CA SER A 15 5.49 -8.23 -2.05
C SER A 15 5.87 -7.08 -2.97
N GLU A 16 5.25 -6.98 -4.15
CA GLU A 16 5.54 -5.99 -5.18
C GLU A 16 4.28 -5.67 -6.01
N PRO A 17 4.11 -4.43 -6.52
CA PRO A 17 2.95 -4.03 -7.34
C PRO A 17 2.79 -4.85 -8.63
N GLY A 18 3.89 -5.24 -9.28
CA GLY A 18 3.85 -5.98 -10.54
C GLY A 18 3.13 -7.33 -10.42
N ALA A 19 3.43 -8.08 -9.35
CA ALA A 19 2.75 -9.35 -9.07
C ALA A 19 1.24 -9.16 -8.83
N LEU A 20 0.85 -8.06 -8.18
CA LEU A 20 -0.55 -7.75 -7.94
C LEU A 20 -1.29 -7.43 -9.26
N LEU A 21 -0.66 -6.64 -10.13
CA LEU A 21 -1.19 -6.31 -11.46
C LEU A 21 -1.39 -7.57 -12.33
N GLU A 22 -0.45 -8.51 -12.28
CA GLU A 22 -0.54 -9.77 -13.04
C GLU A 22 -1.61 -10.71 -12.48
N LEU A 23 -1.71 -10.82 -11.16
CA LEU A 23 -2.63 -11.76 -10.50
C LEU A 23 -4.10 -11.35 -10.62
N THR A 24 -4.39 -10.05 -10.56
CA THR A 24 -5.76 -9.53 -10.37
C THR A 24 -6.36 -8.90 -11.64
N GLY A 25 -5.53 -8.65 -12.66
CA GLY A 25 -5.94 -7.90 -13.83
C GLY A 25 -6.39 -6.46 -13.51
N LEU A 26 -5.91 -5.90 -12.40
CA LEU A 26 -6.16 -4.51 -12.03
C LEU A 26 -5.74 -3.55 -13.15
N SER A 27 -6.45 -2.43 -13.24
CA SER A 27 -6.09 -1.39 -14.19
C SER A 27 -4.72 -0.80 -13.84
N ARG A 28 -3.91 -0.54 -14.87
CA ARG A 28 -2.66 0.23 -14.72
C ARG A 28 -2.92 1.74 -14.68
N THR A 29 -4.09 2.14 -14.19
CA THR A 29 -4.45 3.56 -14.10
C THR A 29 -3.56 4.23 -13.07
N VAL A 30 -2.84 5.24 -13.53
CA VAL A 30 -1.94 6.03 -12.70
C VAL A 30 -2.74 7.01 -11.85
N ASP A 31 -2.32 7.20 -10.60
CA ASP A 31 -2.78 8.30 -9.77
C ASP A 31 -2.13 9.62 -10.27
N PRO A 32 -2.92 10.60 -10.75
CA PRO A 32 -2.37 11.87 -11.26
C PRO A 32 -1.53 12.64 -10.25
N GLN A 33 -1.89 12.57 -8.96
CA GLN A 33 -1.15 13.26 -7.90
C GLN A 33 0.19 12.57 -7.66
N ALA A 34 0.20 11.23 -7.56
CA ALA A 34 1.44 10.46 -7.43
C ALA A 34 2.37 10.67 -8.63
N LEU A 35 1.82 10.75 -9.84
CA LEU A 35 2.61 11.06 -11.05
C LEU A 35 3.19 12.47 -11.00
N TYR A 36 2.40 13.46 -10.57
CA TYR A 36 2.89 14.82 -10.40
C TYR A 36 4.03 14.87 -9.38
N ASP A 37 3.86 14.23 -8.22
CA ASP A 37 4.88 14.22 -7.15
C ASP A 37 6.17 13.50 -7.59
N TYR A 38 6.03 12.42 -8.35
CA TYR A 38 7.16 11.74 -8.98
C TYR A 38 7.90 12.65 -9.96
N LEU A 39 7.18 13.28 -10.90
CA LEU A 39 7.80 14.13 -11.93
C LEU A 39 8.39 15.42 -11.36
N ARG A 40 7.73 16.01 -10.36
CA ARG A 40 8.10 17.32 -9.81
C ARG A 40 9.18 17.22 -8.74
N PHE A 41 9.16 16.16 -7.93
CA PHE A 41 9.98 16.01 -6.73
C PHE A 41 10.79 14.72 -6.69
N GLY A 42 10.60 13.80 -7.65
CA GLY A 42 11.27 12.49 -7.63
C GLY A 42 10.74 11.54 -6.55
N LEU A 43 9.55 11.82 -6.00
CA LEU A 43 8.98 11.05 -4.89
C LEU A 43 8.32 9.78 -5.42
N THR A 44 8.78 8.62 -4.95
CA THR A 44 8.28 7.30 -5.35
C THR A 44 7.54 6.57 -4.24
N ASP A 45 7.66 7.04 -3.00
CA ASP A 45 7.06 6.44 -1.80
C ASP A 45 6.43 7.56 -0.98
N GLN A 46 5.09 7.63 -0.97
CA GLN A 46 4.33 8.66 -0.25
C GLN A 46 3.20 8.01 0.55
N GLY A 47 3.45 7.85 1.85
CA GLY A 47 2.47 7.32 2.79
C GLY A 47 2.07 5.88 2.43
N THR A 48 0.77 5.66 2.23
CA THR A 48 0.22 4.36 1.84
C THR A 48 -0.15 4.29 0.36
N GLY A 49 0.03 5.38 -0.40
CA GLY A 49 -0.30 5.43 -1.83
C GLY A 49 0.82 4.83 -2.69
N SER A 50 0.48 4.43 -3.91
CA SER A 50 1.46 4.03 -4.93
C SER A 50 1.24 4.84 -6.22
N LEU A 51 2.08 4.61 -7.24
CA LEU A 51 1.86 5.19 -8.57
C LEU A 51 0.55 4.70 -9.20
N PHE A 52 0.10 3.49 -8.86
CA PHE A 52 -1.14 2.90 -9.37
C PHE A 52 -2.28 3.23 -8.42
N ARG A 53 -3.39 3.73 -8.97
CA ARG A 53 -4.55 4.22 -8.21
C ARG A 53 -5.11 3.18 -7.23
N ASP A 54 -5.16 1.93 -7.66
CA ASP A 54 -5.83 0.85 -6.93
C ASP A 54 -4.84 -0.03 -6.13
N ILE A 55 -3.58 0.39 -6.00
CA ILE A 55 -2.55 -0.35 -5.25
C ILE A 55 -2.04 0.51 -4.10
N HIS A 56 -2.09 -0.07 -2.91
CA HIS A 56 -1.79 0.60 -1.66
C HIS A 56 -0.68 -0.14 -0.92
N HIS A 57 0.20 0.60 -0.25
CA HIS A 57 1.22 0.06 0.62
C HIS A 57 0.65 -0.18 2.02
N LEU A 58 0.94 -1.35 2.59
CA LEU A 58 0.84 -1.55 4.02
C LEU A 58 2.03 -0.82 4.70
N PRO A 59 1.79 0.03 5.71
CA PRO A 59 2.87 0.73 6.40
C PRO A 59 3.93 -0.24 6.95
N PRO A 60 5.21 0.18 7.00
CA PRO A 60 6.24 -0.63 7.63
C PRO A 60 5.91 -0.85 9.11
N ALA A 61 6.39 -1.98 9.66
CA ALA A 61 6.17 -2.35 11.05
C ALA A 61 4.69 -2.37 11.46
N SER A 62 3.81 -2.77 10.55
CA SER A 62 2.38 -2.93 10.81
C SER A 62 1.85 -4.28 10.33
N PHE A 63 0.70 -4.67 10.86
CA PHE A 63 -0.10 -5.80 10.40
C PHE A 63 -1.55 -5.37 10.25
N ALA A 64 -2.37 -6.14 9.55
CA ALA A 64 -3.82 -5.95 9.51
C ALA A 64 -4.53 -7.29 9.56
N THR A 65 -5.70 -7.34 10.19
CA THR A 65 -6.55 -8.53 10.23
C THR A 65 -7.74 -8.34 9.31
N ILE A 66 -8.03 -9.35 8.49
CA ILE A 66 -9.12 -9.32 7.51
C ILE A 66 -10.21 -10.28 7.95
N ASP A 67 -11.44 -9.79 8.06
CA ASP A 67 -12.63 -10.64 8.19
C ASP A 67 -13.03 -11.15 6.80
N LEU A 68 -12.99 -12.48 6.62
CA LEU A 68 -13.33 -13.11 5.35
C LEU A 68 -14.84 -13.13 5.07
N ASN A 69 -15.68 -12.92 6.09
CA ASN A 69 -17.12 -12.79 5.89
C ASN A 69 -17.52 -11.37 5.45
N HIS A 70 -16.67 -10.40 5.74
CA HIS A 70 -16.89 -9.00 5.41
C HIS A 70 -15.58 -8.34 4.99
N VAL A 71 -15.14 -8.67 3.77
CA VAL A 71 -13.88 -8.18 3.23
C VAL A 71 -13.98 -6.67 3.01
N ALA A 72 -13.09 -5.93 3.68
CA ALA A 72 -12.97 -4.49 3.61
C ALA A 72 -11.49 -4.09 3.50
N ALA A 73 -11.24 -2.79 3.34
CA ALA A 73 -9.88 -2.27 3.29
C ALA A 73 -9.14 -2.61 4.60
N PRO A 74 -7.87 -3.08 4.53
CA PRO A 74 -7.06 -3.32 5.70
C PRO A 74 -6.98 -2.07 6.58
N VAL A 75 -7.15 -2.25 7.89
CA VAL A 75 -6.88 -1.23 8.91
C VAL A 75 -5.57 -1.60 9.61
N PRO A 76 -4.43 -0.96 9.29
CA PRO A 76 -3.13 -1.39 9.79
C PRO A 76 -2.90 -0.99 11.25
N GLU A 77 -2.40 -1.92 12.05
CA GLU A 77 -1.93 -1.71 13.42
C GLU A 77 -0.40 -1.74 13.46
N THR A 78 0.23 -0.67 13.96
CA THR A 78 1.68 -0.60 14.11
C THR A 78 2.14 -1.43 15.32
N TYR A 79 2.98 -2.44 15.10
CA TYR A 79 3.51 -3.28 16.17
C TYR A 79 4.89 -2.82 16.67
N TRP A 80 5.60 -1.99 15.89
CA TRP A 80 6.93 -1.51 16.27
C TRP A 80 7.16 -0.08 15.81
N ARG A 81 7.87 0.70 16.63
CA ARG A 81 8.38 2.03 16.29
C ARG A 81 9.80 2.17 16.82
N PRO A 82 10.68 2.91 16.12
CA PRO A 82 12.02 3.18 16.64
C PRO A 82 11.89 3.96 17.94
N ARG A 83 12.71 3.61 18.95
CA ARG A 83 12.89 4.46 20.12
C ARG A 83 13.79 5.61 19.72
N THR A 84 13.30 6.83 19.85
CA THR A 84 14.06 8.06 19.52
C THR A 84 14.69 8.70 20.75
N GLU A 85 14.86 7.95 21.85
CA GLU A 85 15.56 8.46 23.02
C GLU A 85 17.03 8.70 22.68
N GLN A 86 17.43 9.97 22.75
CA GLN A 86 18.78 10.40 22.46
C GLN A 86 19.65 10.14 23.70
N THR A 87 20.47 9.09 23.64
CA THR A 87 21.51 8.85 24.66
C THR A 87 22.46 10.03 24.64
N SER A 88 22.41 10.86 25.69
CA SER A 88 23.37 11.94 25.95
C SER A 88 24.65 11.39 26.55
#